data_AF-H1XQY7-F1
#
_entry.id   AF-H1XQY7-F1
#
_cell.length_a   1.000
_cell.length_b   1.000
_cell.length_c   1.000
_cell.angle_alpha   90.00
_cell.angle_beta   90.00
_cell.angle_gamma   90.00
#
_symmetry.space_group_name_H-M   'P 1'
#
loop_
_entity.id
_entity.type
_entity.pdbx_description
1 polymer ?
#
loop_
_entity_poly.entity_id
_entity_poly.type
_entity_poly.pdbx_seq_one_letter_code
_entity_poly.pdbx_strand_id
1 'polypeptide(L)'
;MRFILIASLFYAFNLLAQTTPLSHLEAERQHLLEQSWQLSLKKQALNQRLRPLQIQIDSLQKAQANLQAINPRQKEALTYSQQIVFLQERLDSLHARLASVNARLFRVYSRQIDSLRQALQSAKKPAQKDILSTQIERLRRKRLQVSPELKTLSLNLENIRKLNLNQVQDSLKKAILIDYLQNALNEIDRQTQYLEIKGKELRQMQRLQQKALSFVEEIDDAQMTAAAPFQQNPKTNMAPQASDDRDGAASFMSTPSSASASGVVVDLPQIDRLINQSLQGQSPVPIDSALKAIERTRAMLKMYRQIIQDKLKQ
;
A
#
# COMPACT_ATOMS: atom_id res chain seq x y z
N MET A 1 -36.49 -45.72 -5.15
CA MET A 1 -35.31 -45.93 -4.28
C MET A 1 -33.96 -45.85 -4.98
N ARG A 2 -33.79 -46.21 -6.27
CA ARG A 2 -32.48 -46.14 -6.96
C ARG A 2 -31.96 -44.72 -7.21
N PHE A 3 -32.83 -43.71 -7.33
CA PHE A 3 -32.43 -42.31 -7.51
C PHE A 3 -31.84 -41.63 -6.26
N ILE A 4 -32.23 -42.05 -5.06
CA ILE A 4 -31.71 -41.49 -3.79
C ILE A 4 -30.26 -41.93 -3.56
N LEU A 5 -29.92 -43.15 -3.97
CA LEU A 5 -28.58 -43.73 -3.86
C LEU A 5 -27.58 -43.07 -4.82
N ILE A 6 -28.03 -42.69 -6.02
CA ILE A 6 -27.18 -41.97 -7.00
C ILE A 6 -26.95 -40.53 -6.55
N ALA A 7 -27.97 -39.86 -5.98
CA ALA A 7 -27.83 -38.52 -5.42
C ALA A 7 -26.89 -38.49 -4.19
N SER A 8 -26.93 -39.51 -3.32
CA SER A 8 -26.00 -39.60 -2.18
C SER A 8 -24.57 -39.91 -2.61
N LEU A 9 -24.38 -40.73 -3.66
CA LEU A 9 -23.07 -40.99 -4.25
C LEU A 9 -22.47 -39.75 -4.93
N PHE A 10 -23.29 -38.93 -5.60
CA PHE A 10 -22.85 -37.68 -6.21
C PHE A 10 -22.51 -36.59 -5.17
N TYR A 11 -23.19 -36.60 -4.01
CA TYR A 11 -22.87 -35.71 -2.88
C TYR A 11 -21.57 -36.13 -2.18
N ALA A 12 -21.35 -37.44 -2.01
CA ALA A 12 -20.10 -37.97 -1.46
C ALA A 12 -18.90 -37.71 -2.39
N PHE A 13 -19.08 -37.83 -3.71
CA PHE A 13 -18.02 -37.59 -4.69
C PHE A 13 -17.65 -36.10 -4.80
N ASN A 14 -18.62 -35.18 -4.67
CA ASN A 14 -18.33 -33.74 -4.61
C ASN A 14 -17.66 -33.31 -3.30
N LEU A 15 -17.86 -34.03 -2.19
CA LEU A 15 -17.14 -33.79 -0.93
C LEU A 15 -15.68 -34.27 -0.97
N LEU A 16 -15.34 -35.24 -1.82
CA LEU A 16 -13.98 -35.77 -2.00
C LEU A 16 -13.15 -34.99 -3.05
N ALA A 17 -13.80 -34.24 -3.94
CA ALA A 17 -13.13 -33.59 -5.08
C ALA A 17 -12.37 -32.29 -4.78
N GLN A 18 -12.40 -31.75 -3.56
CA GLN A 18 -11.75 -30.44 -3.26
C GLN A 18 -11.01 -30.33 -1.93
N THR A 19 -10.63 -31.42 -1.28
CA THR A 19 -9.73 -31.33 -0.12
C THR A 19 -8.29 -31.49 -0.58
N THR A 20 -7.63 -30.39 -0.96
CA THR A 20 -6.17 -30.39 -0.95
C THR A 20 -5.71 -30.83 0.43
N PRO A 21 -4.86 -31.87 0.55
CA PRO A 21 -4.49 -32.42 1.83
C PRO A 21 -3.82 -31.34 2.68
N LEU A 22 -4.11 -31.32 3.98
CA LEU A 22 -3.59 -30.30 4.90
C LEU A 22 -2.07 -30.16 4.80
N SER A 23 -1.35 -31.27 4.64
CA SER A 23 0.10 -31.31 4.45
C SER A 23 0.56 -30.53 3.21
N HIS A 24 -0.17 -30.59 2.11
CA HIS A 24 0.14 -29.84 0.89
C HIS A 24 -0.03 -28.34 1.10
N LEU A 25 -1.10 -27.91 1.78
CA LEU A 25 -1.30 -26.49 2.11
C LEU A 25 -0.25 -25.97 3.09
N GLU A 26 0.14 -26.77 4.08
CA GLU A 26 1.24 -26.44 5.00
C GLU A 26 2.58 -26.31 4.25
N ALA A 27 2.88 -27.24 3.34
CA ALA A 27 4.08 -27.20 2.50
C ALA A 27 4.09 -26.00 1.54
N GLU A 28 2.95 -25.73 0.88
CA GLU A 28 2.80 -24.57 0.00
C GLU A 28 3.03 -23.27 0.77
N ARG A 29 2.47 -23.13 1.99
CA ARG A 29 2.72 -21.97 2.85
C ARG A 29 4.20 -21.80 3.18
N GLN A 30 4.89 -22.87 3.57
CA GLN A 30 6.32 -22.79 3.91
C GLN A 30 7.16 -22.39 2.72
N HIS A 31 6.89 -22.99 1.56
CA HIS A 31 7.56 -22.63 0.32
C HIS A 31 7.32 -21.16 -0.07
N LEU A 32 6.09 -20.65 0.07
CA LEU A 32 5.79 -19.24 -0.19
C LEU A 32 6.49 -18.29 0.81
N LEU A 33 6.59 -18.67 2.09
CA LEU A 33 7.34 -17.92 3.09
C LEU A 33 8.82 -17.84 2.73
N GLU A 34 9.43 -18.97 2.38
CA GLU A 34 10.83 -19.04 1.97
C GLU A 34 11.09 -18.20 0.72
N GLN A 35 10.24 -18.29 -0.29
CA GLN A 35 10.34 -17.47 -1.49
C GLN A 35 10.22 -15.98 -1.18
N SER A 36 9.28 -15.58 -0.32
CA SER A 36 9.11 -14.18 0.09
C SER A 36 10.35 -13.65 0.81
N TRP A 37 10.97 -14.47 1.66
CA TRP A 37 12.18 -14.13 2.39
C TRP A 37 13.38 -13.97 1.45
N GLN A 38 13.56 -14.89 0.49
CA GLN A 38 14.65 -14.77 -0.48
C GLN A 38 14.52 -13.52 -1.36
N LEU A 39 13.30 -13.19 -1.81
CA LEU A 39 13.07 -11.99 -2.62
C LEU A 39 13.25 -10.71 -1.81
N SER A 40 12.84 -10.69 -0.54
CA SER A 40 13.04 -9.53 0.33
C SER A 40 14.52 -9.26 0.59
N LEU A 41 15.33 -10.31 0.80
CA LEU A 41 16.79 -10.20 0.89
C LEU A 41 17.42 -9.64 -0.39
N LYS A 42 17.00 -10.15 -1.57
CA LYS A 42 17.47 -9.61 -2.86
C LYS A 42 17.11 -8.15 -3.03
N LYS A 43 15.87 -7.77 -2.69
CA LYS A 43 15.42 -6.36 -2.74
C LYS A 43 16.23 -5.48 -1.78
N GLN A 44 16.52 -5.96 -0.57
CA GLN A 44 17.33 -5.24 0.40
C GLN A 44 18.76 -5.04 -0.11
N ALA A 45 19.39 -6.07 -0.69
CA ALA A 45 20.72 -5.98 -1.27
C ALA A 45 20.77 -4.96 -2.42
N LEU A 46 19.78 -4.93 -3.30
CA LEU A 46 19.69 -3.92 -4.36
C LEU A 46 19.51 -2.51 -3.81
N ASN A 47 18.67 -2.31 -2.79
CA ASN A 47 18.52 -1.01 -2.12
C ASN A 47 19.84 -0.53 -1.50
N GLN A 48 20.61 -1.44 -0.89
CA GLN A 48 21.92 -1.13 -0.33
C GLN A 48 22.93 -0.70 -1.40
N ARG A 49 22.83 -1.22 -2.63
CA ARG A 49 23.67 -0.81 -3.77
C ARG A 49 23.18 0.48 -4.43
N LEU A 50 21.87 0.71 -4.49
CA LEU A 50 21.28 1.89 -5.12
C LEU A 50 21.59 3.17 -4.35
N ARG A 51 21.50 3.14 -3.01
CA ARG A 51 21.70 4.31 -2.15
C ARG A 51 23.06 5.01 -2.35
N PRO A 52 24.22 4.34 -2.27
CA PRO A 52 25.51 5.00 -2.52
C PRO A 52 25.64 5.50 -3.95
N LEU A 53 25.02 4.81 -4.92
CA LEU A 53 25.06 5.19 -6.32
C LEU A 53 24.26 6.49 -6.58
N GLN A 54 23.11 6.65 -5.91
CA GLN A 54 22.36 7.91 -5.90
C GLN A 54 23.18 9.06 -5.29
N ILE A 55 23.87 8.82 -4.16
CA ILE A 55 24.74 9.83 -3.54
C ILE A 55 25.87 10.26 -4.49
N GLN A 56 26.46 9.31 -5.23
CA GLN A 56 27.50 9.62 -6.23
C GLN A 56 26.95 10.40 -7.43
N ILE A 57 25.75 10.08 -7.91
CA ILE A 57 25.13 10.84 -9.00
C ILE A 57 24.86 12.27 -8.54
N ASP A 58 24.29 12.45 -7.35
CA ASP A 58 23.97 13.77 -6.79
C ASP A 58 25.25 14.60 -6.58
N SER A 59 26.36 13.99 -6.13
CA SER A 59 27.63 14.70 -5.94
C SER A 59 28.25 15.13 -7.27
N LEU A 60 28.23 14.26 -8.29
CA LEU A 60 28.74 14.57 -9.63
C LEU A 60 27.89 15.65 -10.32
N GLN A 61 26.57 15.65 -10.12
CA GLN A 61 25.68 16.69 -10.63
C GLN A 61 25.96 18.04 -9.96
N LYS A 62 26.18 18.07 -8.64
CA LYS A 62 26.56 19.30 -7.91
C LYS A 62 27.93 19.83 -8.33
N ALA A 63 28.85 18.94 -8.67
CA ALA A 63 30.18 19.30 -9.15
C ALA A 63 30.21 19.71 -10.64
N GLN A 64 29.04 19.75 -11.32
CA GLN A 64 28.93 20.01 -12.77
C GLN A 64 29.85 19.10 -13.60
N ALA A 65 30.01 17.85 -13.17
CA ALA A 65 30.86 16.88 -13.87
C ALA A 65 30.30 16.57 -15.27
N ASN A 66 31.20 16.23 -16.20
CA ASN A 66 30.83 15.91 -17.58
C ASN A 66 29.82 14.74 -17.65
N LEU A 67 28.85 14.84 -18.56
CA LEU A 67 27.82 13.84 -18.84
C LEU A 67 28.40 12.42 -19.05
N GLN A 68 29.61 12.30 -19.58
CA GLN A 68 30.28 11.00 -19.75
C GLN A 68 30.57 10.27 -18.43
N ALA A 69 30.74 10.99 -17.31
CA ALA A 69 30.93 10.41 -15.98
C ALA A 69 29.59 10.11 -15.27
N ILE A 70 28.52 10.84 -15.60
CA ILE A 70 27.21 10.75 -14.95
C ILE A 70 26.33 9.67 -15.59
N ASN A 71 26.27 9.62 -16.93
CA ASN A 71 25.41 8.72 -17.69
C ASN A 71 25.56 7.23 -17.37
N PRO A 72 26.78 6.64 -17.23
CA PRO A 72 26.89 5.22 -16.90
C PRO A 72 26.33 4.90 -15.51
N ARG A 73 26.55 5.78 -14.53
CA ARG A 73 26.01 5.64 -13.17
C ARG A 73 24.50 5.78 -13.14
N GLN A 74 23.94 6.75 -13.87
CA GLN A 74 22.48 6.89 -13.99
C GLN A 74 21.84 5.66 -14.62
N LYS A 75 22.46 5.08 -15.67
CA LYS A 75 21.99 3.84 -16.29
C LYS A 75 22.01 2.66 -15.32
N GLU A 76 23.07 2.55 -14.51
CA GLU A 76 23.17 1.53 -13.46
C GLU A 76 22.11 1.73 -12.35
N ALA A 77 21.92 2.97 -11.86
CA ALA A 77 20.87 3.31 -10.89
C ALA A 77 19.47 2.96 -11.41
N LEU A 78 19.19 3.29 -12.66
CA LEU A 78 17.91 3.00 -13.31
C LEU A 78 17.68 1.49 -13.42
N THR A 79 18.72 0.72 -13.75
CA THR A 79 18.67 -0.75 -13.79
C THR A 79 18.33 -1.33 -12.42
N TYR A 80 19.00 -0.88 -11.34
CA TYR A 80 18.67 -1.34 -9.99
C TYR A 80 17.27 -0.92 -9.55
N SER A 81 16.84 0.30 -9.87
CA SER A 81 15.49 0.78 -9.56
C SER A 81 14.41 -0.07 -10.23
N GLN A 82 14.56 -0.39 -11.52
CA GLN A 82 13.66 -1.29 -12.24
C GLN A 82 13.60 -2.69 -11.61
N GLN A 83 14.76 -3.25 -11.25
CA GLN A 83 14.81 -4.56 -10.57
C GLN A 83 14.12 -4.53 -9.20
N ILE A 84 14.25 -3.44 -8.44
CA ILE A 84 13.57 -3.27 -7.14
C ILE A 84 12.06 -3.23 -7.32
N VAL A 85 11.55 -2.51 -8.32
CA VAL A 85 10.10 -2.46 -8.64
C VAL A 85 9.59 -3.84 -9.02
N PHE A 86 10.29 -4.54 -9.92
CA PHE A 86 9.92 -5.90 -10.31
C PHE A 86 9.90 -6.87 -9.11
N LEU A 87 10.89 -6.80 -8.22
CA LEU A 87 10.91 -7.60 -6.99
C LEU A 87 9.76 -7.24 -6.05
N GLN A 88 9.36 -5.98 -5.98
CA GLN A 88 8.23 -5.52 -5.17
C GLN A 88 6.91 -6.12 -5.69
N GLU A 89 6.63 -6.03 -6.99
CA GLU A 89 5.44 -6.63 -7.59
C GLU A 89 5.38 -8.15 -7.35
N ARG A 90 6.54 -8.82 -7.42
CA ARG A 90 6.64 -10.24 -7.13
C ARG A 90 6.41 -10.56 -5.64
N LEU A 91 6.86 -9.70 -4.73
CA LEU A 91 6.56 -9.82 -3.30
C LEU A 91 5.06 -9.62 -3.03
N ASP A 92 4.43 -8.64 -3.67
CA ASP A 92 3.01 -8.34 -3.48
C ASP A 92 2.12 -9.48 -3.98
N SER A 93 2.44 -10.07 -5.14
CA SER A 93 1.75 -11.27 -5.65
C SER A 93 1.97 -12.50 -4.76
N LEU A 94 3.17 -12.69 -4.20
CA LEU A 94 3.43 -13.75 -3.23
C LEU A 94 2.64 -13.54 -1.93
N HIS A 95 2.58 -12.31 -1.40
CA HIS A 95 1.80 -12.00 -0.20
C HIS A 95 0.31 -12.24 -0.41
N ALA A 96 -0.24 -11.86 -1.57
CA ALA A 96 -1.63 -12.16 -1.91
C ALA A 96 -1.90 -13.68 -1.96
N ARG A 97 -0.98 -14.45 -2.56
CA ARG A 97 -1.08 -15.91 -2.59
C ARG A 97 -0.97 -16.52 -1.18
N LEU A 98 -0.05 -16.02 -0.37
CA LEU A 98 0.15 -16.44 1.02
C LEU A 98 -1.09 -16.15 1.88
N ALA A 99 -1.72 -14.99 1.71
CA ALA A 99 -2.97 -14.65 2.36
C ALA A 99 -4.11 -15.62 1.98
N SER A 100 -4.21 -15.98 0.69
CA SER A 100 -5.16 -16.98 0.21
C SER A 100 -4.92 -18.38 0.82
N VAL A 101 -3.66 -18.83 0.86
CA VAL A 101 -3.28 -20.11 1.48
C VAL A 101 -3.55 -20.10 2.99
N ASN A 102 -3.21 -19.02 3.69
CA ASN A 102 -3.52 -18.85 5.12
C ASN A 102 -5.02 -18.91 5.39
N ALA A 103 -5.84 -18.25 4.57
CA ALA A 103 -7.30 -18.32 4.71
C ALA A 103 -7.85 -19.73 4.50
N ARG A 104 -7.29 -20.50 3.56
CA ARG A 104 -7.63 -21.92 3.36
C ARG A 104 -7.22 -22.77 4.56
N LEU A 105 -5.98 -22.64 5.02
CA LEU A 105 -5.46 -23.34 6.21
C LEU A 105 -6.30 -23.04 7.45
N PHE A 106 -6.66 -21.78 7.68
CA PHE A 106 -7.51 -21.36 8.79
C PHE A 106 -8.86 -22.09 8.79
N ARG A 107 -9.51 -22.21 7.62
CA ARG A 107 -10.77 -22.94 7.47
C ARG A 107 -10.59 -24.44 7.74
N VAL A 108 -9.53 -25.05 7.20
CA VAL A 108 -9.23 -26.47 7.40
C VAL A 108 -8.97 -26.77 8.88
N TYR A 109 -8.12 -25.97 9.55
CA TYR A 109 -7.87 -26.14 10.98
C TYR A 109 -9.12 -25.94 11.83
N SER A 110 -9.97 -24.96 11.49
CA SER A 110 -11.23 -24.73 12.23
C SER A 110 -12.16 -25.94 12.13
N ARG A 111 -12.36 -26.47 10.91
CA ARG A 111 -13.17 -27.69 10.70
C ARG A 111 -12.62 -28.89 11.46
N GLN A 112 -11.30 -29.09 11.46
CA GLN A 112 -10.67 -30.18 12.20
C GLN A 112 -10.82 -30.01 13.72
N ILE A 113 -10.65 -28.80 14.24
CA ILE A 113 -10.86 -28.51 15.66
C ILE A 113 -12.31 -28.81 16.06
N ASP A 114 -13.29 -28.40 15.25
CA ASP A 114 -14.70 -28.63 15.57
C ASP A 114 -15.06 -30.12 15.52
N SER A 115 -14.53 -30.86 14.54
CA SER A 115 -14.66 -32.32 14.49
C SER A 115 -14.03 -33.01 15.72
N LEU A 116 -12.82 -32.60 16.12
CA LEU A 116 -12.17 -33.14 17.32
C LEU A 116 -12.92 -32.79 18.60
N ARG A 117 -13.56 -31.60 18.66
CA ARG A 117 -14.41 -31.21 19.81
C ARG A 117 -15.65 -32.08 19.92
N GLN A 118 -16.29 -32.40 18.79
CA GLN A 118 -17.41 -33.35 18.77
C GLN A 118 -16.95 -34.75 19.22
N ALA A 119 -15.80 -35.21 18.71
CA ALA A 119 -15.21 -36.47 19.14
C ALA A 119 -14.91 -36.48 20.66
N LEU A 120 -14.39 -35.37 21.20
CA LEU A 120 -14.09 -35.19 22.61
C LEU A 120 -15.35 -35.29 23.49
N GLN A 121 -16.46 -34.70 23.05
CA GLN A 121 -17.75 -34.79 23.74
C GLN A 121 -18.29 -36.22 23.77
N SER A 122 -18.07 -36.98 22.69
CA SER A 122 -18.53 -38.38 22.58
C SER A 122 -17.59 -39.41 23.23
N ALA A 123 -16.37 -39.01 23.60
CA ALA A 123 -15.36 -39.91 24.15
C ALA A 123 -15.68 -40.33 25.59
N LYS A 124 -15.71 -41.64 25.85
CA LYS A 124 -16.00 -42.20 27.18
C LYS A 124 -14.76 -42.41 28.05
N LYS A 125 -13.60 -42.68 27.43
CA LYS A 125 -12.35 -43.02 28.16
C LYS A 125 -11.53 -41.75 28.46
N PRO A 126 -10.97 -41.60 29.68
CA PRO A 126 -10.16 -40.44 30.06
C PRO A 126 -8.90 -40.30 29.19
N ALA A 127 -8.16 -41.38 28.97
CA ALA A 127 -6.97 -41.38 28.10
C ALA A 127 -7.27 -40.89 26.67
N GLN A 128 -8.46 -41.19 26.14
CA GLN A 128 -8.88 -40.73 24.82
C GLN A 128 -9.21 -39.23 24.83
N LYS A 129 -9.79 -38.72 25.92
CA LYS A 129 -10.05 -37.29 26.09
C LYS A 129 -8.76 -36.48 26.14
N ASP A 130 -7.72 -36.98 26.79
CA ASP A 130 -6.42 -36.30 26.89
C ASP A 130 -5.69 -36.24 25.54
N ILE A 131 -5.76 -37.31 24.74
CA ILE A 131 -5.20 -37.30 23.38
C ILE A 131 -5.93 -36.27 22.51
N LEU A 132 -7.26 -36.25 22.56
CA LEU A 132 -8.08 -35.33 21.77
C LEU A 132 -7.86 -33.87 22.20
N SER A 133 -7.77 -33.59 23.50
CA SER A 133 -7.50 -32.24 24.02
C SER A 133 -6.14 -31.73 23.54
N THR A 134 -5.11 -32.57 23.60
CA THR A 134 -3.76 -32.26 23.13
C THR A 134 -3.73 -31.95 21.63
N GLN A 135 -4.46 -32.74 20.82
CA GLN A 135 -4.58 -32.51 19.39
C GLN A 135 -5.32 -31.20 19.07
N ILE A 136 -6.41 -30.90 19.80
CA ILE A 136 -7.13 -29.63 19.68
C ILE A 136 -6.19 -28.45 19.96
N GLU A 137 -5.40 -28.50 21.04
CA GLU A 137 -4.47 -27.43 21.39
C GLU A 137 -3.32 -27.28 20.36
N ARG A 138 -2.84 -28.38 19.80
CA ARG A 138 -1.86 -28.33 18.69
C ARG A 138 -2.45 -27.63 17.47
N LEU A 139 -3.67 -27.98 17.07
CA LEU A 139 -4.34 -27.36 15.93
C LEU A 139 -4.73 -25.91 16.19
N ARG A 140 -5.12 -25.55 17.43
CA ARG A 140 -5.37 -24.15 17.81
C ARG A 140 -4.13 -23.29 17.64
N ARG A 141 -2.96 -23.78 18.10
CA ARG A 141 -1.67 -23.09 17.90
C ARG A 141 -1.36 -22.90 16.42
N LYS A 142 -1.49 -23.96 15.61
CA LYS A 142 -1.31 -23.87 14.14
C LYS A 142 -2.29 -22.89 13.49
N ARG A 143 -3.56 -22.91 13.91
CA ARG A 143 -4.59 -21.99 13.42
C ARG A 143 -4.25 -20.54 13.74
N LEU A 144 -3.72 -20.27 14.93
CA LEU A 144 -3.32 -18.92 15.33
C LEU A 144 -2.21 -18.35 14.41
N GLN A 145 -1.24 -19.19 14.03
CA GLN A 145 -0.16 -18.82 13.10
C GLN A 145 -0.62 -18.50 11.67
N VAL A 146 -1.83 -18.91 11.30
CA VAL A 146 -2.44 -18.65 9.99
C VAL A 146 -3.72 -17.84 10.11
N SER A 147 -3.99 -17.30 11.30
CA SER A 147 -5.16 -16.47 11.51
C SER A 147 -5.11 -15.35 10.47
N PRO A 148 -6.23 -15.02 9.80
CA PRO A 148 -6.29 -13.77 9.07
C PRO A 148 -5.82 -12.69 10.05
N GLU A 149 -4.97 -11.78 9.57
CA GLU A 149 -4.63 -10.56 10.30
C GLU A 149 -5.94 -10.05 10.86
N LEU A 150 -6.07 -10.07 12.19
CA LEU A 150 -7.32 -9.80 12.84
C LEU A 150 -7.72 -8.40 12.37
N LYS A 151 -8.70 -8.28 11.47
CA LYS A 151 -9.26 -6.98 11.10
C LYS A 151 -9.82 -6.26 12.33
N THR A 152 -10.13 -7.00 13.39
CA THR A 152 -10.48 -6.47 14.72
C THR A 152 -9.29 -5.89 15.50
N LEU A 153 -8.05 -6.25 15.15
CA LEU A 153 -6.81 -5.56 15.56
C LEU A 153 -6.26 -4.63 14.46
N SER A 154 -6.91 -4.55 13.30
CA SER A 154 -6.54 -3.54 12.31
C SER A 154 -6.74 -2.16 12.92
N LEU A 155 -5.85 -1.23 12.56
CA LEU A 155 -5.80 0.11 13.11
C LEU A 155 -7.17 0.81 12.98
N ASN A 156 -7.97 0.73 14.05
CA ASN A 156 -9.24 1.45 14.12
C ASN A 156 -9.03 2.65 15.04
N LEU A 157 -8.84 3.80 14.40
CA LEU A 157 -8.59 5.07 15.06
C LEU A 157 -9.74 5.50 15.98
N GLU A 158 -10.98 5.18 15.63
CA GLU A 158 -12.12 5.46 16.52
C GLU A 158 -12.09 4.59 17.79
N ASN A 159 -11.77 3.30 17.64
CA ASN A 159 -11.69 2.39 18.78
C ASN A 159 -10.57 2.80 19.74
N ILE A 160 -9.42 3.25 19.22
CA ILE A 160 -8.30 3.76 20.03
C ILE A 160 -8.76 4.95 20.89
N ARG A 161 -9.55 5.87 20.32
CA ARG A 161 -10.07 7.04 21.06
C ARG A 161 -10.98 6.62 22.22
N LYS A 162 -11.84 5.63 22.00
CA LYS A 162 -12.83 5.12 22.97
C LYS A 162 -12.20 4.21 24.06
N LEU A 163 -10.99 3.71 23.85
CA LEU A 163 -10.31 2.75 24.74
C LEU A 163 -9.86 3.41 26.04
N ASN A 164 -10.22 2.85 27.20
CA ASN A 164 -9.73 3.31 28.51
C ASN A 164 -9.15 2.14 29.30
N LEU A 165 -7.82 2.09 29.47
CA LEU A 165 -7.13 0.99 30.16
C LEU A 165 -7.46 0.96 31.67
N ASN A 166 -7.86 2.08 32.26
CA ASN A 166 -8.15 2.18 33.70
C ASN A 166 -9.50 1.58 34.08
N GLN A 167 -10.39 1.40 33.10
CA GLN A 167 -11.71 0.81 33.32
C GLN A 167 -11.71 -0.72 33.20
N VAL A 168 -10.58 -1.33 32.83
CA VAL A 168 -10.46 -2.77 32.59
C VAL A 168 -9.88 -3.44 33.84
N GLN A 169 -10.74 -4.13 34.59
CA GLN A 169 -10.33 -4.86 35.80
C GLN A 169 -9.66 -6.22 35.51
N ASP A 170 -9.99 -6.83 34.37
CA ASP A 170 -9.44 -8.13 33.96
C ASP A 170 -8.01 -7.96 33.41
N SER A 171 -7.05 -8.58 34.09
CA SER A 171 -5.62 -8.50 33.77
C SER A 171 -5.28 -9.05 32.39
N LEU A 172 -5.96 -10.11 31.94
CA LEU A 172 -5.76 -10.70 30.62
C LEU A 172 -6.28 -9.76 29.53
N LYS A 173 -7.47 -9.20 29.73
CA LYS A 173 -8.03 -8.21 28.79
C LYS A 173 -7.16 -6.96 28.73
N LYS A 174 -6.63 -6.49 29.87
CA LYS A 174 -5.71 -5.34 29.90
C LYS A 174 -4.44 -5.63 29.09
N ALA A 175 -3.84 -6.81 29.24
CA ALA A 175 -2.66 -7.21 28.46
C ALA A 175 -2.95 -7.24 26.95
N ILE A 176 -4.08 -7.81 26.53
CA ILE A 176 -4.49 -7.84 25.12
C ILE A 176 -4.67 -6.42 24.55
N LEU A 177 -5.23 -5.50 25.34
CA LEU A 177 -5.44 -4.11 24.91
C LEU A 177 -4.11 -3.34 24.83
N ILE A 178 -3.16 -3.62 25.72
CA ILE A 178 -1.80 -3.07 25.63
C ILE A 178 -1.12 -3.55 24.34
N ASP A 179 -1.18 -4.85 24.06
CA ASP A 179 -0.66 -5.44 22.82
C ASP A 179 -1.31 -4.81 21.57
N TYR A 180 -2.63 -4.58 21.60
CA TYR A 180 -3.34 -3.88 20.54
C TYR A 180 -2.82 -2.45 20.35
N LEU A 181 -2.64 -1.69 21.44
CA LEU A 181 -2.13 -0.31 21.38
C LEU A 181 -0.69 -0.25 20.87
N GLN A 182 0.17 -1.19 21.27
CA GLN A 182 1.55 -1.28 20.77
C GLN A 182 1.58 -1.62 19.27
N ASN A 183 0.76 -2.57 18.83
CA ASN A 183 0.62 -2.89 17.41
C ASN A 183 0.06 -1.72 16.60
N ALA A 184 -0.91 -0.98 17.14
CA ALA A 184 -1.44 0.23 16.54
C ALA A 184 -0.38 1.33 16.43
N LEU A 185 0.48 1.50 17.45
CA LEU A 185 1.60 2.43 17.40
C LEU A 185 2.57 2.09 16.26
N ASN A 186 2.96 0.82 16.17
CA ASN A 186 3.86 0.32 15.12
C ASN A 186 3.26 0.52 13.72
N GLU A 187 1.95 0.30 13.58
CA GLU A 187 1.25 0.51 12.32
C GLU A 187 1.18 2.00 11.95
N ILE A 188 0.87 2.88 12.91
CA ILE A 188 0.90 4.34 12.68
C ILE A 188 2.29 4.80 12.24
N ASP A 189 3.36 4.29 12.87
CA ASP A 189 4.73 4.64 12.51
C ASP A 189 5.07 4.18 11.08
N ARG A 190 4.68 2.95 10.70
CA ARG A 190 4.83 2.43 9.33
C ARG A 190 4.09 3.29 8.31
N GLN A 191 2.82 3.61 8.56
CA GLN A 191 2.00 4.42 7.66
C GLN A 191 2.54 5.85 7.55
N THR A 192 3.03 6.42 8.65
CA THR A 192 3.67 7.75 8.65
C THR A 192 4.94 7.75 7.81
N GLN A 193 5.76 6.71 7.92
CA GLN A 193 6.98 6.56 7.12
C GLN A 193 6.66 6.37 5.63
N TYR A 194 5.66 5.56 5.31
CA TYR A 194 5.19 5.38 3.93
C TYR A 194 4.73 6.71 3.31
N LEU A 195 3.87 7.46 4.01
CA LEU A 195 3.40 8.77 3.57
C LEU A 195 4.53 9.80 3.44
N GLU A 196 5.58 9.71 4.27
CA GLU A 196 6.76 10.56 4.13
C GLU A 196 7.53 10.27 2.85
N ILE A 197 7.74 8.99 2.52
CA ILE A 197 8.41 8.57 1.29
C ILE A 197 7.60 9.04 0.08
N LYS A 198 6.29 8.78 0.06
CA LYS A 198 5.39 9.24 -1.03
C LYS A 198 5.34 10.75 -1.15
N GLY A 199 5.34 11.48 -0.04
CA GLY A 199 5.40 12.94 -0.05
C GLY A 199 6.74 13.49 -0.59
N LYS A 200 7.85 12.75 -0.44
CA LYS A 200 9.14 13.11 -1.07
C LYS A 200 9.10 12.87 -2.57
N GLU A 201 8.57 11.72 -3.00
CA GLU A 201 8.38 11.38 -4.43
C GLU A 201 7.52 12.42 -5.15
N LEU A 202 6.36 12.78 -4.60
CA LEU A 202 5.47 13.78 -5.19
C LEU A 202 6.12 15.17 -5.28
N ARG A 203 6.86 15.60 -4.26
CA ARG A 203 7.61 16.87 -4.30
C ARG A 203 8.71 16.87 -5.36
N GLN A 204 9.39 15.74 -5.55
CA GLN A 204 10.37 15.61 -6.61
C GLN A 204 9.70 15.72 -7.99
N MET A 205 8.56 15.06 -8.18
CA MET A 205 7.77 15.15 -9.40
C MET A 205 7.26 16.57 -9.67
N GLN A 206 6.77 17.28 -8.64
CA GLN A 206 6.38 18.68 -8.74
C GLN A 206 7.53 19.57 -9.21
N ARG A 207 8.73 19.37 -8.65
CA ARG A 207 9.94 20.12 -9.08
C ARG A 207 10.31 19.80 -10.52
N LEU A 208 10.18 18.55 -10.95
CA LEU A 208 10.43 18.17 -12.35
C LEU A 208 9.40 18.81 -13.29
N GLN A 209 8.13 18.85 -12.90
CA GLN A 209 7.07 19.51 -13.66
C GLN A 209 7.35 21.02 -13.77
N GLN A 210 7.72 21.68 -12.68
CA GLN A 210 8.09 23.10 -12.68
C GLN A 210 9.29 23.38 -13.59
N LYS A 211 10.32 22.52 -13.56
CA LYS A 211 11.48 22.64 -14.46
C LYS A 211 11.13 22.40 -15.93
N ALA A 212 10.20 21.48 -16.20
CA ALA A 212 9.73 21.23 -17.55
C ALA A 212 8.92 22.43 -18.09
N LEU A 213 8.08 23.03 -17.24
CA LEU A 213 7.34 24.25 -17.58
C LEU A 213 8.29 25.42 -17.85
N SER A 214 9.26 25.67 -16.97
CA SER A 214 10.24 26.75 -17.17
C SER A 214 11.08 26.53 -18.43
N PHE A 215 11.40 25.27 -18.77
CA PHE A 215 12.11 24.95 -20.01
C PHE A 215 11.27 25.23 -21.27
N VAL A 216 9.97 24.94 -21.24
CA VAL A 216 9.07 25.28 -22.34
C VAL A 216 8.95 26.80 -22.49
N GLU A 217 8.77 27.51 -21.38
CA GLU A 217 8.76 28.98 -21.35
C GLU A 217 10.07 29.57 -21.90
N GLU A 218 11.23 29.04 -21.49
CA GLU A 218 12.55 29.45 -22.02
C GLU A 218 12.72 29.18 -23.52
N ILE A 219 12.17 28.09 -24.06
CA ILE A 219 12.18 27.81 -25.51
C ILE A 219 11.29 28.79 -26.25
N ASP A 220 10.10 29.06 -25.74
CA ASP A 220 9.15 29.99 -26.37
C ASP A 220 9.73 31.42 -26.39
N ASP A 221 10.37 31.85 -25.30
CA ASP A 221 11.07 33.15 -25.21
C ASP A 221 12.30 33.21 -26.15
N ALA A 222 13.04 32.10 -26.29
CA ALA A 222 14.17 32.00 -27.20
C ALA A 222 13.73 32.01 -28.69
N GLN A 223 12.57 31.44 -29.01
CA GLN A 223 11.99 31.52 -30.35
C GLN A 223 11.43 32.92 -30.66
N MET A 224 10.87 33.61 -29.67
CA MET A 224 10.41 34.99 -29.80
C MET A 224 11.57 35.99 -29.98
N THR A 225 12.74 35.74 -29.37
CA THR A 225 13.94 36.57 -29.56
C THR A 225 14.70 36.29 -30.87
N ALA A 226 14.55 35.09 -31.45
CA ALA A 226 15.08 34.76 -32.78
C ALA A 226 14.23 35.32 -33.94
N ALA A 227 13.02 35.82 -33.66
CA ALA A 227 12.12 36.44 -34.64
C ALA A 227 12.17 37.98 -34.57
N ALA A 228 13.36 38.58 -34.62
CA ALA A 228 13.49 40.01 -34.94
C ALA A 228 13.51 40.19 -36.48
N PRO A 229 12.52 40.86 -37.10
CA PRO A 229 12.45 40.97 -38.54
C PRO A 229 13.44 42.03 -39.06
N PHE A 230 14.11 41.68 -40.16
CA PHE A 230 14.80 42.61 -41.06
C PHE A 230 13.87 43.80 -41.37
N GLN A 231 14.21 44.99 -40.86
CA GLN A 231 13.57 46.23 -41.29
C GLN A 231 14.13 46.63 -42.65
N GLN A 232 13.35 46.37 -43.71
CA GLN A 232 13.34 47.24 -44.88
C GLN A 232 11.90 47.65 -45.17
N ASN A 233 11.61 48.93 -44.94
CA ASN A 233 10.64 49.70 -45.73
C ASN A 233 10.84 51.20 -45.40
N PRO A 234 10.55 52.11 -46.35
CA PRO A 234 9.19 52.66 -46.31
C PRO A 234 8.58 53.05 -47.67
N LYS A 235 7.26 53.32 -47.57
CA LYS A 235 6.30 53.92 -48.54
C LYS A 235 5.48 52.87 -49.31
N THR A 236 4.14 52.87 -49.37
CA THR A 236 3.13 53.89 -49.02
C THR A 236 1.72 53.26 -49.02
N ASN A 237 0.85 53.80 -48.15
CA ASN A 237 -0.58 54.07 -48.32
C ASN A 237 -1.68 52.99 -48.44
N MET A 238 -2.64 53.19 -47.52
CA MET A 238 -4.11 53.27 -47.67
C MET A 238 -5.00 52.08 -47.25
N ALA A 239 -5.63 52.31 -46.08
CA ALA A 239 -7.07 52.26 -45.77
C ALA A 239 -7.75 50.91 -45.45
N PRO A 240 -8.79 50.94 -44.59
CA PRO A 240 -9.18 49.81 -43.74
C PRO A 240 -10.45 49.11 -44.22
N GLN A 241 -10.59 47.82 -43.90
CA GLN A 241 -11.88 47.15 -44.02
C GLN A 241 -12.06 46.10 -42.91
N ALA A 242 -13.14 46.29 -42.17
CA ALA A 242 -13.65 45.42 -41.12
C ALA A 242 -14.39 44.23 -41.73
N SER A 243 -14.33 43.08 -41.07
CA SER A 243 -15.49 42.21 -40.80
C SER A 243 -15.07 40.92 -40.07
N ASP A 244 -15.79 40.66 -38.98
CA ASP A 244 -16.38 39.39 -38.56
C ASP A 244 -15.54 38.18 -38.13
N ASP A 245 -15.82 37.85 -36.86
CA ASP A 245 -16.17 36.53 -36.33
C ASP A 245 -15.15 35.39 -36.38
N ARG A 246 -14.72 34.98 -35.18
CA ARG A 246 -15.00 33.62 -34.69
C ARG A 246 -14.70 33.43 -33.20
N ASP A 247 -15.79 33.19 -32.49
CA ASP A 247 -16.02 32.27 -31.38
C ASP A 247 -14.84 31.48 -30.78
N GLY A 248 -14.83 31.45 -29.44
CA GLY A 248 -14.75 30.18 -28.73
C GLY A 248 -13.68 30.06 -27.66
N ALA A 249 -13.98 30.49 -26.43
CA ALA A 249 -13.52 29.81 -25.21
C ALA A 249 -14.27 30.34 -23.98
N ALA A 250 -15.46 29.79 -23.71
CA ALA A 250 -16.12 29.93 -22.43
C ALA A 250 -15.25 29.28 -21.34
N SER A 251 -14.80 30.08 -20.39
CA SER A 251 -14.09 29.64 -19.20
C SER A 251 -15.04 28.87 -18.28
N PHE A 252 -14.89 27.55 -18.22
CA PHE A 252 -15.50 26.72 -17.18
C PHE A 252 -14.76 26.95 -15.85
N MET A 253 -15.25 27.89 -15.04
CA MET A 253 -14.94 27.91 -13.61
C MET A 253 -15.81 26.88 -12.90
N SER A 254 -15.24 25.71 -12.65
CA SER A 254 -15.79 24.75 -11.70
C SER A 254 -15.12 24.95 -10.34
N THR A 255 -15.76 25.70 -9.46
CA THR A 255 -15.44 25.70 -8.03
C THR A 255 -15.82 24.34 -7.41
N PRO A 256 -14.96 23.65 -6.67
CA PRO A 256 -15.42 22.60 -5.78
C PRO A 256 -15.92 23.23 -4.49
N SER A 257 -17.22 23.10 -4.32
CA SER A 257 -18.02 23.42 -3.15
C SER A 257 -17.50 22.71 -1.88
N SER A 258 -17.75 23.37 -0.77
CA SER A 258 -17.65 22.93 0.63
C SER A 258 -18.09 21.48 0.87
N ALA A 259 -17.22 20.70 1.53
CA ALA A 259 -17.59 19.45 2.18
C ALA A 259 -17.38 19.55 3.70
N SER A 260 -18.51 19.48 4.38
CA SER A 260 -18.79 19.54 5.81
C SER A 260 -17.95 18.59 6.65
N ALA A 261 -17.67 19.02 7.89
CA ALA A 261 -17.14 18.21 8.96
C ALA A 261 -18.10 17.06 9.29
N SER A 262 -17.73 15.84 8.91
CA SER A 262 -18.31 14.60 9.43
C SER A 262 -17.24 13.52 9.35
N GLY A 263 -17.00 12.85 10.49
CA GLY A 263 -16.05 11.76 10.76
C GLY A 263 -15.03 11.44 9.64
N VAL A 264 -13.80 11.94 9.79
CA VAL A 264 -12.68 11.56 8.92
C VAL A 264 -12.28 10.12 9.23
N VAL A 265 -12.94 9.17 8.55
CA VAL A 265 -12.40 7.82 8.39
C VAL A 265 -11.18 7.96 7.49
N VAL A 266 -10.01 7.61 8.01
CA VAL A 266 -8.78 7.60 7.20
C VAL A 266 -8.87 6.45 6.22
N ASP A 267 -9.38 6.73 5.02
CA ASP A 267 -9.36 5.79 3.90
C ASP A 267 -7.98 5.86 3.23
N LEU A 268 -6.97 5.25 3.88
CA LEU A 268 -5.63 5.08 3.31
C LEU A 268 -5.65 4.51 1.88
N PRO A 269 -6.53 3.55 1.53
CA PRO A 269 -6.74 3.13 0.15
C PRO A 269 -7.13 4.25 -0.82
N GLN A 270 -7.94 5.23 -0.41
CA GLN A 270 -8.25 6.40 -1.26
C GLN A 270 -7.04 7.30 -1.44
N ILE A 271 -6.23 7.50 -0.40
CA ILE A 271 -4.99 8.28 -0.49
C ILE A 271 -3.99 7.57 -1.42
N ASP A 272 -3.86 6.25 -1.31
CA ASP A 272 -3.04 5.45 -2.22
C ASP A 272 -3.51 5.56 -3.67
N ARG A 273 -4.83 5.54 -3.91
CA ARG A 273 -5.37 5.79 -5.26
C ARG A 273 -5.02 7.19 -5.76
N LEU A 274 -5.17 8.22 -4.94
CA LEU A 274 -4.84 9.60 -5.31
C LEU A 274 -3.34 9.77 -5.61
N ILE A 275 -2.48 9.15 -4.80
CA ILE A 275 -1.03 9.15 -4.98
C ILE A 275 -0.66 8.44 -6.29
N ASN A 276 -1.18 7.22 -6.50
CA ASN A 276 -0.85 6.44 -7.68
C ASN A 276 -1.39 7.07 -8.97
N GLN A 277 -2.58 7.68 -8.94
CA GLN A 277 -3.13 8.43 -10.06
C GLN A 277 -2.30 9.66 -10.40
N SER A 278 -1.78 10.37 -9.39
CA SER A 278 -0.89 11.52 -9.58
C SER A 278 0.47 11.10 -10.14
N LEU A 279 1.02 9.97 -9.69
CA LEU A 279 2.30 9.42 -10.16
C LEU A 279 2.24 8.87 -11.59
N GLN A 280 1.08 8.40 -12.04
CA GLN A 280 0.90 7.84 -13.39
C GLN A 280 0.60 8.91 -14.46
N GLY A 281 0.39 10.17 -14.07
CA GLY A 281 0.06 11.25 -15.01
C GLY A 281 -1.30 11.08 -15.72
N GLN A 282 -2.16 10.18 -15.21
CA GLN A 282 -3.41 9.76 -15.87
C GLN A 282 -4.68 10.44 -15.33
N SER A 283 -4.58 11.41 -14.41
CA SER A 283 -5.75 11.93 -13.69
C SER A 283 -5.70 13.46 -13.47
N PRO A 284 -6.85 14.17 -13.48
CA PRO A 284 -6.96 15.62 -13.29
C PRO A 284 -6.66 16.11 -11.86
N VAL A 285 -6.15 15.26 -10.96
CA VAL A 285 -5.86 15.65 -9.57
C VAL A 285 -4.49 16.36 -9.54
N PRO A 286 -4.44 17.65 -9.15
CA PRO A 286 -3.17 18.36 -9.06
C PRO A 286 -2.25 17.73 -8.01
N ILE A 287 -0.94 17.66 -8.28
CA ILE A 287 0.08 17.15 -7.34
C ILE A 287 -0.04 17.85 -5.97
N ASP A 288 -0.38 19.14 -5.96
CA ASP A 288 -0.62 19.92 -4.74
C ASP A 288 -1.78 19.39 -3.89
N SER A 289 -2.83 18.86 -4.52
CA SER A 289 -3.96 18.26 -3.82
C SER A 289 -3.56 16.95 -3.15
N ALA A 290 -2.75 16.13 -3.82
CA ALA A 290 -2.21 14.90 -3.26
C ALA A 290 -1.23 15.18 -2.10
N LEU A 291 -0.36 16.20 -2.23
CA LEU A 291 0.53 16.63 -1.15
C LEU A 291 -0.25 17.13 0.07
N LYS A 292 -1.28 17.97 -0.12
CA LYS A 292 -2.16 18.43 0.97
C LYS A 292 -2.87 17.27 1.67
N ALA A 293 -3.33 16.26 0.91
CA ALA A 293 -3.96 15.07 1.48
C ALA A 293 -2.97 14.24 2.32
N ILE A 294 -1.73 14.07 1.84
CA ILE A 294 -0.65 13.41 2.61
C ILE A 294 -0.38 14.17 3.91
N GLU A 295 -0.24 15.49 3.86
CA GLU A 295 0.08 16.30 5.05
C GLU A 295 -1.03 16.27 6.10
N ARG A 296 -2.30 16.39 5.69
CA ARG A 296 -3.46 16.25 6.58
C ARG A 296 -3.48 14.88 7.25
N THR A 297 -3.21 13.83 6.49
CA THR A 297 -3.20 12.45 7.00
C THR A 297 -2.06 12.22 7.97
N ARG A 298 -0.86 12.74 7.69
CA ARG A 298 0.29 12.68 8.62
C ARG A 298 0.02 13.42 9.91
N ALA A 299 -0.60 14.61 9.86
CA ALA A 299 -0.95 15.37 11.06
C ALA A 299 -1.92 14.57 11.96
N MET A 300 -2.92 13.94 11.35
CA MET A 300 -3.88 13.08 12.05
C MET A 300 -3.22 11.83 12.64
N LEU A 301 -2.38 11.11 11.88
CA LEU A 301 -1.62 9.97 12.40
C LEU A 301 -0.71 10.35 13.56
N LYS A 302 -0.07 11.52 13.52
CA LYS A 302 0.75 12.06 14.62
C LYS A 302 -0.08 12.32 15.88
N MET A 303 -1.28 12.87 15.73
CA MET A 303 -2.22 13.04 16.85
C MET A 303 -2.60 11.69 17.47
N TYR A 304 -2.94 10.70 16.64
CA TYR A 304 -3.28 9.36 17.15
C TYR A 304 -2.11 8.65 17.81
N ARG A 305 -0.90 8.83 17.28
CA ARG A 305 0.34 8.37 17.93
C ARG A 305 0.47 8.90 19.35
N GLN A 306 0.24 10.20 19.55
CA GLN A 306 0.28 10.82 20.87
C GLN A 306 -0.79 10.24 21.80
N ILE A 307 -2.03 10.10 21.31
CA ILE A 307 -3.13 9.52 22.07
C ILE A 307 -2.80 8.09 22.55
N ILE A 308 -2.19 7.27 21.69
CA ILE A 308 -1.77 5.90 22.06
C ILE A 308 -0.67 5.95 23.12
N GLN A 309 0.33 6.82 22.95
CA GLN A 309 1.44 6.96 23.91
C GLN A 309 0.94 7.39 25.29
N ASP A 310 -0.01 8.33 25.35
CA ASP A 310 -0.59 8.78 26.61
C ASP A 310 -1.39 7.67 27.28
N LYS A 311 -2.12 6.85 26.51
CA LYS A 311 -2.84 5.67 27.03
C LYS A 311 -1.90 4.58 27.54
N LEU A 312 -0.77 4.34 26.87
CA LEU A 312 0.22 3.35 27.30
C LEU A 312 0.99 3.76 28.57
N LYS A 313 0.99 5.04 28.94
CA LYS A 313 1.61 5.56 30.16
C LYS A 313 0.70 5.48 31.40
N GLN A 314 -0.60 5.20 31.21
CA GLN A 314 -1.61 5.06 32.28
C GLN A 314 -1.65 3.62 32.80
#